data_AF-A0A2E0FI29-F1
#
_entry.id   AF-A0A2E0FI29-F1
#
_cell.length_a   1.000
_cell.length_b   1.000
_cell.length_c   1.000
_cell.angle_alpha   90.00
_cell.angle_beta   90.00
_cell.angle_gamma   90.00
#
_symmetry.space_group_name_H-M   'P 1'
#
loop_
_entity.id
_entity.type
_entity.pdbx_description
1 polymer ?
#
loop_
_entity_poly.entity_id
_entity_poly.type
_entity_poly.pdbx_seq_one_letter_code
_entity_poly.pdbx_strand_id
1 'polypeptide(L)'
;MEERKINIDRKPLTSEEIASRRNFDSVLSGSKVFSKPPFYKTGWFTIGIAVIAVTVTTTVASLIIDGDEQNDQLAENSQTNSAPLIEDDFDYTDDTPCIQPPLKELDVEYSSYFVNAEDGGTLVHHTGSEITIPPHAFEDDDGNKVAGPIEIRYREFHDQLDIFLSGIPMEYDSAGTTYNFESAGMLEILGYQNDHPVNIRPEESIEINLSSSNPSPTFNVYYLDQDNKEWVNKGKDNIISAQPEDQLVQLSSEEIQMQPEVVECNKLVSQLTKDKETIAAEVQEAVKQTDLTRAEKPNEPKRVNENNYSFDLSVDPSEFPELSSYKGVVFEVSPEEKSFNSQVFQVEWSDAQISKNDEGNHYEITLTKGNRKETYKVMPALKGQDFKNAYRAFEEKFDQYQKQLTTRLETEAKKKAEYQEKIRALEEAQERQKRLFDQYRVNMELISGNAKSEQKISVRTKVSRVFSIMSFGVYNSDRTIPAKPNGQKFMASFVSINQEPLLLETAQLIEKNTNSVYNYSSTEFEKFKMDPKEDNLLLAITPSGKLGFFDSEYMHSISPKAKEHTFHVNLFDVSKMSRQELRDKLGY
;
A
#
# COMPACT_ATOMS: atom_id res chain seq x y z
N MET A 1 27.44 18.75 35.58
CA MET A 1 26.04 18.95 35.16
C MET A 1 25.89 20.44 34.94
N GLU A 2 25.99 20.90 33.68
CA GLU A 2 25.70 22.28 33.30
C GLU A 2 24.40 22.27 32.50
N GLU A 3 23.43 23.05 32.95
CA GLU A 3 22.07 23.10 32.42
C GLU A 3 22.04 23.86 31.07
N ARG A 4 21.49 23.22 30.04
CA ARG A 4 21.21 23.88 28.75
C ARG A 4 19.93 24.70 28.87
N LYS A 5 20.04 26.03 28.68
CA LYS A 5 18.89 26.93 28.53
C LYS A 5 18.23 26.70 27.16
N ILE A 6 16.97 26.24 27.16
CA ILE A 6 16.12 26.21 25.97
C ILE A 6 15.27 27.47 25.99
N ASN A 7 15.35 28.27 24.92
CA ASN A 7 14.55 29.47 24.72
C ASN A 7 13.31 29.09 23.89
N ILE A 8 12.11 29.23 24.48
CA ILE A 8 10.85 28.73 23.93
C ILE A 8 9.99 29.82 23.27
N ASP A 9 10.50 31.05 23.16
CA ASP A 9 9.77 32.17 22.54
C ASP A 9 10.49 32.66 21.27
N ARG A 10 10.34 31.89 20.18
CA ARG A 10 10.82 32.30 18.85
C ARG A 10 9.64 32.58 17.94
N LYS A 11 9.58 33.79 17.38
CA LYS A 11 8.58 34.16 16.37
C LYS A 11 8.75 33.29 15.10
N PRO A 12 7.67 33.02 14.35
CA PRO A 12 7.73 32.26 13.11
C PRO A 12 8.71 32.90 12.13
N LEU A 13 9.54 32.07 11.48
CA LEU A 13 10.51 32.52 10.49
C LEU A 13 9.79 33.13 9.28
N THR A 14 10.28 34.26 8.79
CA THR A 14 9.72 34.92 7.62
C THR A 14 10.12 34.18 6.34
N SER A 15 9.28 34.26 5.30
CA SER A 15 9.54 33.60 4.01
C SER A 15 10.88 34.00 3.38
N GLU A 16 11.38 35.20 3.68
CA GLU A 16 12.70 35.70 3.25
C GLU A 16 13.87 35.07 4.03
N GLU A 17 13.72 34.81 5.34
CA GLU A 17 14.72 34.06 6.13
C GLU A 17 14.78 32.57 5.75
N ILE A 18 13.67 32.02 5.26
CA ILE A 18 13.59 30.65 4.73
C ILE A 18 14.28 30.58 3.36
N ALA A 19 14.13 31.61 2.51
CA ALA A 19 14.77 31.68 1.20
C ALA A 19 16.29 31.90 1.31
N SER A 20 16.76 32.71 2.27
CA SER A 20 18.20 33.01 2.43
C SER A 20 19.04 31.85 2.98
N ARG A 21 18.42 30.73 3.37
CA ARG A 21 19.10 29.53 3.88
C ARG A 21 19.01 28.32 2.93
N ARG A 22 18.47 28.49 1.73
CA ARG A 22 18.41 27.44 0.69
C ARG A 22 19.64 27.42 -0.22
N ASN A 23 20.83 27.46 0.36
CA ASN A 23 22.05 27.18 -0.38
C ASN A 23 22.78 26.01 0.27
N PHE A 24 22.29 24.81 -0.03
CA PHE A 24 22.93 23.57 0.43
C PHE A 24 24.26 23.31 -0.31
N ASP A 25 24.47 23.89 -1.50
CA ASP A 25 25.73 23.79 -2.25
C ASP A 25 26.87 24.60 -1.61
N SER A 26 26.57 25.71 -0.91
CA SER A 26 27.59 26.44 -0.16
C SER A 26 28.03 25.72 1.13
N VAL A 27 27.25 24.75 1.60
CA VAL A 27 27.60 23.88 2.75
C VAL A 27 28.43 22.68 2.30
N LEU A 28 28.25 22.21 1.06
CA LEU A 28 29.05 21.13 0.45
C LEU A 28 30.39 21.59 -0.14
N SER A 29 30.54 22.86 -0.54
CA SER A 29 31.77 23.41 -1.12
C SER A 29 32.84 23.85 -0.09
N GLY A 30 32.54 23.73 1.21
CA GLY A 30 33.46 24.09 2.30
C GLY A 30 34.46 23.00 2.71
N SER A 31 34.31 21.76 2.26
CA SER A 31 35.26 20.69 2.52
C SER A 31 36.26 20.56 1.37
N LYS A 32 37.44 21.14 1.54
CA LYS A 32 38.61 20.81 0.72
C LYS A 32 38.80 19.29 0.74
N VAL A 33 38.52 18.64 -0.39
CA VAL A 33 38.93 17.26 -0.65
C VAL A 33 40.44 17.22 -0.59
N PHE A 34 40.99 16.80 0.55
CA PHE A 34 42.37 16.36 0.63
C PHE A 34 42.45 15.04 -0.13
N SER A 35 43.03 15.07 -1.33
CA SER A 35 43.50 13.86 -1.99
C SER A 35 44.60 13.23 -1.13
N LYS A 36 44.24 12.21 -0.36
CA LYS A 36 45.25 11.35 0.28
C LYS A 36 45.95 10.55 -0.82
N PRO A 37 47.30 10.44 -0.79
CA PRO A 37 48.00 9.54 -1.69
C PRO A 37 47.65 8.07 -1.35
N PRO A 38 47.84 7.13 -2.29
CA PRO A 38 47.52 5.72 -2.08
C PRO A 38 48.28 5.14 -0.87
N PHE A 39 47.61 4.26 -0.12
CA PHE A 39 47.94 3.87 1.26
C PHE A 39 49.28 3.13 1.48
N TYR A 40 50.01 2.79 0.42
CA TYR A 40 51.32 2.11 0.52
C TYR A 40 52.52 3.08 0.73
N LYS A 41 52.28 4.36 1.04
CA LYS A 41 53.35 5.36 1.26
C LYS A 41 53.30 6.16 2.57
N THR A 42 52.57 5.72 3.59
CA THR A 42 52.60 6.38 4.91
C THR A 42 53.06 5.42 6.01
N GLY A 43 54.26 5.66 6.54
CA GLY A 43 54.83 4.89 7.64
C GLY A 43 54.26 5.31 8.99
N TRP A 44 53.39 4.49 9.57
CA TRP A 44 53.37 4.10 10.99
C TRP A 44 52.22 3.09 11.21
N PHE A 45 52.56 1.85 11.53
CA PHE A 45 51.67 0.84 12.09
C PHE A 45 51.95 0.74 13.58
N THR A 46 50.91 0.80 14.44
CA THR A 46 50.84 0.00 15.67
C THR A 46 49.38 -0.20 16.12
N ILE A 47 48.96 -1.47 16.04
CA ILE A 47 48.21 -2.29 17.01
C ILE A 47 46.90 -1.74 17.61
N GLY A 48 45.81 -2.48 17.37
CA GLY A 48 44.60 -2.45 18.19
C GLY A 48 43.45 -3.23 17.55
N ILE A 49 43.37 -4.53 17.83
CA ILE A 49 42.18 -5.34 17.56
C ILE A 49 41.03 -4.80 18.43
N ALA A 50 40.03 -4.17 17.83
CA ALA A 50 38.72 -3.97 18.43
C ALA A 50 37.67 -3.67 17.33
N VAL A 51 36.73 -4.60 17.16
CA VAL A 51 35.34 -4.39 16.71
C VAL A 51 35.15 -3.47 15.50
N ILE A 52 35.07 -4.04 14.29
CA ILE A 52 34.37 -3.37 13.19
C ILE A 52 32.88 -3.54 13.44
N ALA A 53 32.30 -2.59 14.18
CA ALA A 53 30.88 -2.33 14.15
C ALA A 53 30.54 -1.79 12.76
N VAL A 54 29.85 -2.61 11.96
CA VAL A 54 29.29 -2.19 10.68
C VAL A 54 28.16 -1.21 10.98
N THR A 55 28.44 0.08 10.88
CA THR A 55 27.42 1.13 10.78
C THR A 55 27.13 1.32 9.29
N VAL A 56 26.04 0.72 8.81
CA VAL A 56 25.49 1.00 7.47
C VAL A 56 24.67 2.28 7.57
N THR A 57 25.24 3.41 7.18
CA THR A 57 24.46 4.60 6.80
C THR A 57 24.26 4.57 5.30
N THR A 58 23.02 4.37 4.88
CA THR A 58 22.57 4.39 3.49
C THR A 58 22.67 5.78 2.89
N THR A 59 23.52 5.94 1.87
CA THR A 59 23.35 6.96 0.83
C THR A 59 23.66 6.31 -0.51
N VAL A 60 22.61 5.78 -1.16
CA VAL A 60 22.64 5.47 -2.59
C VAL A 60 21.80 6.55 -3.27
N ALA A 61 22.47 7.56 -3.81
CA ALA A 61 21.88 8.44 -4.81
C ALA A 61 23.00 8.87 -5.76
N SER A 62 22.76 8.59 -7.04
CA SER A 62 23.42 9.18 -8.21
C SER A 62 24.81 8.63 -8.55
N LEU A 63 24.89 7.93 -9.68
CA LEU A 63 25.90 8.14 -10.74
C LEU A 63 25.69 7.08 -11.85
N ILE A 64 24.92 7.44 -12.88
CA ILE A 64 25.09 6.94 -14.27
C ILE A 64 25.09 8.21 -15.13
N ILE A 65 26.28 8.78 -15.35
CA ILE A 65 27.08 8.77 -16.59
C ILE A 65 26.66 9.89 -17.54
N ASP A 66 27.45 10.97 -17.51
CA ASP A 66 27.69 11.86 -18.64
C ASP A 66 28.72 11.22 -19.59
N GLY A 67 28.55 11.45 -20.89
CA GLY A 67 29.47 11.04 -21.95
C GLY A 67 29.29 11.86 -23.23
N ASP A 68 29.90 13.05 -23.23
CA ASP A 68 30.45 13.92 -24.29
C ASP A 68 29.89 14.02 -25.73
N GLU A 69 29.57 15.29 -26.06
CA GLU A 69 29.90 16.14 -27.24
C GLU A 69 30.65 15.57 -28.48
N GLN A 70 30.14 15.81 -29.72
CA GLN A 70 30.40 17.01 -30.57
C GLN A 70 30.15 16.78 -32.10
N ASN A 71 29.57 17.82 -32.75
CA ASN A 71 29.69 18.35 -34.13
C ASN A 71 28.89 17.89 -35.39
N ASP A 72 28.21 18.92 -35.94
CA ASP A 72 27.95 19.36 -37.33
C ASP A 72 27.00 18.64 -38.33
N GLN A 73 25.82 19.26 -38.45
CA GLN A 73 25.15 19.82 -39.65
C GLN A 73 24.88 19.00 -40.95
N LEU A 74 23.60 19.13 -41.36
CA LEU A 74 22.97 19.06 -42.71
C LEU A 74 22.54 17.68 -43.26
N ALA A 75 21.23 17.39 -43.19
CA ALA A 75 20.28 17.52 -44.31
C ALA A 75 19.04 16.59 -44.18
N GLU A 76 17.87 17.24 -44.16
CA GLU A 76 16.54 16.84 -44.67
C GLU A 76 15.85 15.49 -44.34
N ASN A 77 14.56 15.67 -43.99
CA ASN A 77 13.41 14.78 -44.17
C ASN A 77 13.21 13.63 -43.17
N SER A 78 12.40 13.87 -42.14
CA SER A 78 11.00 13.40 -42.12
C SER A 78 10.27 13.96 -40.90
N GLN A 79 9.07 14.49 -41.14
CA GLN A 79 8.17 15.04 -40.13
C GLN A 79 7.62 13.90 -39.25
N THR A 80 7.87 13.98 -37.95
CA THR A 80 6.99 13.40 -36.93
C THR A 80 6.58 14.54 -35.99
N ASN A 81 5.34 15.01 -36.15
CA ASN A 81 4.72 15.91 -35.19
C ASN A 81 4.42 15.08 -33.93
N SER A 82 5.25 15.23 -32.90
CA SER A 82 4.88 14.90 -31.53
C SER A 82 3.79 15.87 -31.08
N ALA A 83 2.58 15.36 -30.88
CA ALA A 83 1.53 16.08 -30.16
C ALA A 83 1.87 16.10 -28.66
N PRO A 84 1.46 17.15 -27.92
CA PRO A 84 1.83 17.34 -26.52
C PRO A 84 1.15 16.31 -25.62
N LEU A 85 1.82 15.97 -24.51
CA LEU A 85 1.23 15.27 -23.38
C LEU A 85 0.10 16.15 -22.82
N ILE A 86 -1.14 15.72 -23.05
CA ILE A 86 -2.30 16.19 -22.33
C ILE A 86 -2.52 15.17 -21.21
N GLU A 87 -2.34 15.61 -19.96
CA GLU A 87 -2.97 14.96 -18.81
C GLU A 87 -4.47 15.28 -18.92
N ASP A 88 -5.23 14.41 -19.57
CA ASP A 88 -6.68 14.44 -19.48
C ASP A 88 -7.07 13.60 -18.25
N ASP A 89 -7.39 14.31 -17.18
CA ASP A 89 -8.22 13.83 -16.08
C ASP A 89 -9.64 13.67 -16.66
N PHE A 90 -9.97 12.48 -17.16
CA PHE A 90 -11.31 12.19 -17.65
C PHE A 90 -12.25 12.00 -16.46
N ASP A 91 -13.09 13.00 -16.23
CA ASP A 91 -14.24 12.97 -15.32
C ASP A 91 -15.35 12.14 -16.00
N TYR A 92 -15.48 10.86 -15.62
CA TYR A 92 -16.38 9.86 -16.24
C TYR A 92 -17.79 9.83 -15.64
N THR A 93 -18.35 10.96 -15.18
CA THR A 93 -19.80 11.05 -14.94
C THR A 93 -20.46 11.59 -16.20
N ASP A 94 -20.90 10.72 -17.10
CA ASP A 94 -21.71 11.18 -18.24
C ASP A 94 -23.13 11.46 -17.72
N ASP A 95 -23.30 12.61 -17.05
CA ASP A 95 -24.58 13.07 -16.53
C ASP A 95 -25.54 13.25 -17.71
N THR A 96 -26.56 12.41 -17.80
CA THR A 96 -27.56 12.57 -18.86
C THR A 96 -28.49 13.74 -18.54
N PRO A 97 -29.18 14.34 -19.53
CA PRO A 97 -30.18 15.39 -19.27
C PRO A 97 -31.33 14.95 -18.34
N CYS A 98 -31.41 13.66 -17.98
CA CYS A 98 -32.43 13.08 -17.13
C CYS A 98 -31.96 12.85 -15.68
N ILE A 99 -30.66 12.63 -15.46
CA ILE A 99 -30.06 12.38 -14.14
C ILE A 99 -29.06 13.50 -13.88
N GLN A 100 -29.43 14.41 -12.99
CA GLN A 100 -28.59 15.56 -12.66
C GLN A 100 -28.41 15.60 -11.15
N PRO A 101 -27.30 15.00 -10.63
CA PRO A 101 -26.97 15.07 -9.22
C PRO A 101 -27.00 16.53 -8.76
N PRO A 102 -27.83 16.90 -7.77
CA PRO A 102 -27.88 18.28 -7.29
C PRO A 102 -26.53 18.75 -6.71
N LEU A 103 -25.71 17.79 -6.28
CA LEU A 103 -24.39 17.98 -5.68
C LEU A 103 -23.45 16.85 -6.16
N LYS A 104 -22.88 17.00 -7.36
CA LYS A 104 -22.05 15.97 -8.02
C LYS A 104 -20.96 15.35 -7.14
N GLU A 105 -20.27 16.15 -6.34
CA GLU A 105 -19.18 15.70 -5.44
C GLU A 105 -19.67 14.77 -4.31
N LEU A 106 -20.98 14.64 -4.12
CA LEU A 106 -21.62 13.86 -3.06
C LEU A 106 -22.42 12.68 -3.61
N ASP A 107 -22.33 12.37 -4.90
CA ASP A 107 -23.04 11.26 -5.52
C ASP A 107 -22.45 9.88 -5.11
N VAL A 108 -23.15 8.81 -5.43
CA VAL A 108 -22.72 7.43 -5.20
C VAL A 108 -21.66 7.01 -6.21
N GLU A 109 -20.44 6.75 -5.72
CA GLU A 109 -19.37 6.21 -6.56
C GLU A 109 -19.68 4.79 -7.04
N TYR A 110 -19.25 4.47 -8.26
CA TYR A 110 -19.35 3.12 -8.79
C TYR A 110 -18.30 2.20 -8.18
N SER A 111 -18.70 0.95 -7.94
CA SER A 111 -17.78 -0.18 -7.83
C SER A 111 -17.54 -0.79 -9.21
N SER A 112 -16.28 -0.97 -9.58
CA SER A 112 -15.89 -1.64 -10.83
C SER A 112 -15.55 -3.11 -10.58
N TYR A 113 -16.13 -3.98 -11.40
CA TYR A 113 -15.86 -5.41 -11.43
C TYR A 113 -15.42 -5.82 -12.82
N PHE A 114 -14.73 -6.96 -12.94
CA PHE A 114 -14.28 -7.50 -14.23
C PHE A 114 -14.81 -8.91 -14.44
N VAL A 115 -15.35 -9.15 -15.63
CA VAL A 115 -15.82 -10.46 -16.08
C VAL A 115 -15.29 -10.75 -17.48
N ASN A 116 -14.95 -12.00 -17.78
CA ASN A 116 -14.63 -12.37 -19.16
C ASN A 116 -15.93 -12.59 -19.94
N ALA A 117 -16.10 -11.89 -21.06
CA ALA A 117 -17.29 -11.98 -21.90
C ALA A 117 -17.60 -13.40 -22.36
N GLU A 118 -16.60 -14.25 -22.55
CA GLU A 118 -16.79 -15.64 -23.01
C GLU A 118 -17.27 -16.57 -21.91
N ASP A 119 -16.86 -16.32 -20.67
CA ASP A 119 -17.09 -17.21 -19.53
C ASP A 119 -18.31 -16.79 -18.71
N GLY A 120 -18.65 -15.50 -18.70
CA GLY A 120 -19.62 -14.94 -17.75
C GLY A 120 -19.13 -15.05 -16.30
N GLY A 121 -20.05 -15.00 -15.34
CA GLY A 121 -19.74 -15.18 -13.92
C GLY A 121 -20.76 -14.55 -12.99
N THR A 122 -20.55 -14.73 -11.69
CA THR A 122 -21.32 -14.07 -10.63
C THR A 122 -20.44 -13.06 -9.91
N LEU A 123 -20.90 -11.81 -9.86
CA LEU A 123 -20.26 -10.72 -9.14
C LEU A 123 -21.01 -10.48 -7.84
N VAL A 124 -20.29 -10.29 -6.75
CA VAL A 124 -20.87 -10.03 -5.42
C VAL A 124 -20.51 -8.62 -4.99
N HIS A 125 -21.53 -7.79 -4.76
CA HIS A 125 -21.35 -6.44 -4.26
C HIS A 125 -21.20 -6.43 -2.73
N HIS A 126 -20.53 -5.40 -2.18
CA HIS A 126 -20.28 -5.29 -0.73
C HIS A 126 -21.57 -5.18 0.11
N THR A 127 -22.70 -4.86 -0.51
CA THR A 127 -24.03 -4.77 0.12
C THR A 127 -24.70 -6.15 0.26
N GLY A 128 -24.12 -7.18 -0.35
CA GLY A 128 -24.62 -8.54 -0.43
C GLY A 128 -25.45 -8.83 -1.68
N SER A 129 -25.62 -7.85 -2.59
CA SER A 129 -26.28 -8.09 -3.87
C SER A 129 -25.39 -8.90 -4.81
N GLU A 130 -26.01 -9.70 -5.68
CA GLU A 130 -25.31 -10.54 -6.65
C GLU A 130 -25.77 -10.21 -8.08
N ILE A 131 -24.83 -10.24 -9.02
CA ILE A 131 -25.06 -10.00 -10.44
C ILE A 131 -24.58 -11.24 -11.19
N THR A 132 -25.49 -12.01 -11.76
CA THR A 132 -25.17 -13.23 -12.50
C THR A 132 -25.24 -12.98 -14.00
N ILE A 133 -24.08 -13.06 -14.64
CA ILE A 133 -23.84 -12.72 -16.05
C ILE A 133 -23.63 -14.03 -16.82
N PRO A 134 -24.47 -14.36 -17.81
CA PRO A 134 -24.28 -15.56 -18.61
C PRO A 134 -23.06 -15.46 -19.56
N PRO A 135 -22.51 -16.59 -20.02
CA PRO A 135 -21.51 -16.62 -21.08
C PRO A 135 -22.00 -15.90 -22.36
N HIS A 136 -21.14 -15.10 -22.98
CA HIS A 136 -21.44 -14.33 -24.19
C HIS A 136 -22.64 -13.39 -24.05
N ALA A 137 -22.79 -12.73 -22.89
CA ALA A 137 -23.87 -11.79 -22.60
C ALA A 137 -23.76 -10.43 -23.31
N PHE A 138 -22.61 -10.11 -23.93
CA PHE A 138 -22.32 -8.74 -24.37
C PHE A 138 -22.16 -8.63 -25.89
N GLU A 139 -22.55 -7.48 -26.43
CA GLU A 139 -22.34 -7.07 -27.82
C GLU A 139 -21.85 -5.61 -27.92
N ASP A 140 -21.19 -5.28 -29.02
CA ASP A 140 -20.82 -3.90 -29.35
C ASP A 140 -21.99 -3.13 -29.98
N ASP A 141 -21.79 -1.85 -30.32
CA ASP A 141 -22.81 -1.00 -30.95
C ASP A 141 -23.27 -1.51 -32.33
N ASP A 142 -22.47 -2.34 -33.00
CA ASP A 142 -22.80 -2.97 -34.28
C ASP A 142 -23.55 -4.31 -34.10
N GLY A 143 -23.76 -4.75 -32.84
CA GLY A 143 -24.40 -6.02 -32.49
C GLY A 143 -23.50 -7.25 -32.62
N ASN A 144 -22.19 -7.07 -32.73
CA ASN A 144 -21.23 -8.17 -32.75
C ASN A 144 -20.88 -8.62 -31.34
N LYS A 145 -20.64 -9.92 -31.16
CA LYS A 145 -20.18 -10.47 -29.88
C LYS A 145 -18.81 -9.91 -29.52
N VAL A 146 -18.68 -9.43 -28.29
CA VAL A 146 -17.40 -9.03 -27.72
C VAL A 146 -16.74 -10.23 -27.01
N ALA A 147 -15.41 -10.20 -26.92
CA ALA A 147 -14.60 -11.23 -26.28
C ALA A 147 -13.56 -10.59 -25.35
N GLY A 148 -13.12 -11.32 -24.32
CA GLY A 148 -12.15 -10.82 -23.35
C GLY A 148 -12.78 -10.06 -22.18
N PRO A 149 -11.98 -9.30 -21.41
CA PRO A 149 -12.45 -8.66 -20.18
C PRO A 149 -13.45 -7.54 -20.47
N ILE A 150 -14.51 -7.49 -19.65
CA ILE A 150 -15.54 -6.46 -19.60
C ILE A 150 -15.54 -5.88 -18.18
N GLU A 151 -15.48 -4.55 -18.10
CA GLU A 151 -15.69 -3.81 -16.86
C GLU A 151 -17.19 -3.64 -16.63
N ILE A 152 -17.67 -4.04 -15.45
CA ILE A 152 -19.04 -3.80 -14.98
C ILE A 152 -18.96 -2.75 -13.89
N ARG A 153 -19.51 -1.56 -14.14
CA ARG A 153 -19.63 -0.49 -13.15
C ARG A 153 -21.00 -0.58 -12.50
N TYR A 154 -21.03 -0.63 -11.18
CA TYR A 154 -22.24 -0.90 -10.42
C TYR A 154 -22.32 -0.05 -9.15
N ARG A 155 -23.49 0.53 -8.88
CA ARG A 155 -23.79 1.27 -7.64
C ARG A 155 -25.23 1.04 -7.21
N GLU A 156 -25.47 1.14 -5.90
CA GLU A 156 -26.79 0.98 -5.29
C GLU A 156 -27.14 2.21 -4.45
N PHE A 157 -28.43 2.54 -4.42
CA PHE A 157 -28.98 3.62 -3.60
C PHE A 157 -29.91 2.98 -2.56
N HIS A 158 -29.42 2.88 -1.31
CA HIS A 158 -30.11 2.12 -0.26
C HIS A 158 -30.99 2.97 0.65
N ASP A 159 -30.83 4.29 0.61
CA ASP A 159 -31.64 5.21 1.39
C ASP A 159 -32.05 6.45 0.60
N GLN A 160 -32.96 7.20 1.20
CA GLN A 160 -33.59 8.35 0.57
C GLN A 160 -32.59 9.49 0.31
N LEU A 161 -31.52 9.59 1.08
CA LEU A 161 -30.51 10.62 0.88
C LEU A 161 -29.63 10.29 -0.32
N ASP A 162 -29.27 9.02 -0.51
CA ASP A 162 -28.53 8.57 -1.69
C ASP A 162 -29.36 8.75 -2.98
N ILE A 163 -30.65 8.40 -2.93
CA ILE A 163 -31.60 8.64 -4.05
C ILE A 163 -31.71 10.14 -4.36
N PHE A 164 -31.70 10.99 -3.34
CA PHE A 164 -31.71 12.43 -3.54
C PHE A 164 -30.44 12.94 -4.22
N LEU A 165 -29.28 12.53 -3.70
CA LEU A 165 -27.98 13.02 -4.17
C LEU A 165 -27.65 12.54 -5.58
N SER A 166 -28.26 11.44 -6.04
CA SER A 166 -28.11 10.97 -7.42
C SER A 166 -28.89 11.79 -8.45
N GLY A 167 -29.90 12.55 -8.02
CA GLY A 167 -30.77 13.28 -8.94
C GLY A 167 -31.67 12.38 -9.81
N ILE A 168 -31.79 11.09 -9.48
CA ILE A 168 -32.66 10.15 -10.19
C ILE A 168 -34.13 10.50 -9.90
N PRO A 169 -35.00 10.67 -10.92
CA PRO A 169 -36.38 11.05 -10.71
C PRO A 169 -37.18 9.94 -10.02
N MET A 170 -37.99 10.29 -9.02
CA MET A 170 -38.87 9.35 -8.30
C MET A 170 -40.35 9.45 -8.71
N GLU A 171 -40.69 10.40 -9.58
CA GLU A 171 -42.06 10.57 -10.09
C GLU A 171 -42.33 9.63 -11.28
N TYR A 172 -43.52 9.02 -11.29
CA TYR A 172 -43.94 8.09 -12.33
C TYR A 172 -45.31 8.49 -12.89
N ASP A 173 -45.41 8.69 -14.20
CA ASP A 173 -46.71 8.86 -14.87
C ASP A 173 -47.21 7.55 -15.46
N SER A 174 -48.49 7.27 -15.24
CA SER A 174 -49.18 6.21 -15.96
C SER A 174 -50.50 6.73 -16.50
N ALA A 175 -50.59 6.84 -17.83
CA ALA A 175 -51.76 7.30 -18.55
C ALA A 175 -52.27 8.70 -18.10
N GLY A 176 -51.36 9.63 -17.83
CA GLY A 176 -51.67 10.99 -17.41
C GLY A 176 -52.05 11.12 -15.93
N THR A 177 -51.81 10.07 -15.14
CA THR A 177 -51.88 10.12 -13.68
C THR A 177 -50.50 10.00 -13.09
N THR A 178 -50.08 11.04 -12.37
CA THR A 178 -48.78 11.09 -11.69
C THR A 178 -48.83 10.38 -10.34
N TYR A 179 -47.78 9.62 -10.06
CA TYR A 179 -47.48 8.91 -8.82
C TYR A 179 -46.07 9.27 -8.37
N ASN A 180 -45.75 8.95 -7.12
CA ASN A 180 -44.37 8.93 -6.64
C ASN A 180 -43.95 7.49 -6.32
N PHE A 181 -42.66 7.22 -6.23
CA PHE A 181 -42.16 5.93 -5.81
C PHE A 181 -41.85 5.86 -4.31
N GLU A 182 -42.17 4.71 -3.74
CA GLU A 182 -41.48 4.19 -2.56
C GLU A 182 -40.55 3.09 -3.05
N SER A 183 -39.25 3.18 -2.73
CA SER A 183 -38.22 2.26 -3.21
C SER A 183 -37.86 1.17 -2.21
N ALA A 184 -37.71 -0.04 -2.71
CA ALA A 184 -37.12 -1.15 -1.99
C ALA A 184 -35.70 -1.48 -2.45
N GLY A 185 -35.13 -0.68 -3.35
CA GLY A 185 -33.76 -0.80 -3.84
C GLY A 185 -33.66 -0.27 -5.25
N MET A 186 -32.77 0.70 -5.43
CA MET A 186 -32.42 1.28 -6.72
C MET A 186 -30.96 0.96 -7.02
N LEU A 187 -30.64 0.70 -8.28
CA LEU A 187 -29.29 0.44 -8.74
C LEU A 187 -29.03 1.10 -10.08
N GLU A 188 -27.76 1.24 -10.39
CA GLU A 188 -27.29 1.55 -11.72
C GLU A 188 -26.16 0.60 -12.10
N ILE A 189 -26.25 0.07 -13.32
CA ILE A 189 -25.30 -0.89 -13.86
C ILE A 189 -24.92 -0.51 -15.29
N LEU A 190 -23.62 -0.44 -15.56
CA LEU A 190 -23.05 -0.08 -16.85
C LEU A 190 -21.97 -1.10 -17.25
N GLY A 191 -21.73 -1.26 -18.55
CA GLY A 191 -20.73 -2.19 -19.08
C GLY A 191 -19.80 -1.51 -20.07
N TYR A 192 -18.50 -1.77 -19.94
CA TYR A 192 -17.47 -1.21 -20.81
C TYR A 192 -16.42 -2.24 -21.23
N GLN A 193 -15.90 -2.08 -22.44
CA GLN A 193 -14.71 -2.77 -22.93
C GLN A 193 -13.72 -1.73 -23.47
N ASN A 194 -12.53 -1.65 -22.86
CA ASN A 194 -11.51 -0.66 -23.21
C ASN A 194 -12.09 0.78 -23.28
N ASP A 195 -12.86 1.16 -22.26
CA ASP A 195 -13.56 2.44 -22.16
C ASP A 195 -14.66 2.72 -23.21
N HIS A 196 -14.99 1.74 -24.05
CA HIS A 196 -16.14 1.81 -24.96
C HIS A 196 -17.36 1.10 -24.36
N PRO A 197 -18.57 1.68 -24.44
CA PRO A 197 -19.79 1.04 -23.94
C PRO A 197 -20.03 -0.29 -24.66
N VAL A 198 -20.57 -1.25 -23.92
CA VAL A 198 -21.10 -2.50 -24.49
C VAL A 198 -22.57 -2.66 -24.12
N ASN A 199 -23.31 -3.40 -24.93
CA ASN A 199 -24.72 -3.68 -24.71
C ASN A 199 -24.94 -5.12 -24.22
N ILE A 200 -26.05 -5.35 -23.52
CA ILE A 200 -26.49 -6.69 -23.15
C ILE A 200 -27.19 -7.30 -24.37
N ARG A 201 -26.81 -8.51 -24.74
CA ARG A 201 -27.44 -9.25 -25.83
C ARG A 201 -28.89 -9.58 -25.47
N PRO A 202 -29.87 -9.35 -26.35
CA PRO A 202 -31.29 -9.55 -26.04
C PRO A 202 -31.67 -10.95 -25.56
N GLU A 203 -30.92 -11.98 -25.95
CA GLU A 203 -31.18 -13.38 -25.59
C GLU A 203 -30.48 -13.81 -24.28
N GLU A 204 -29.60 -12.97 -23.71
CA GLU A 204 -28.68 -13.32 -22.61
C GLU A 204 -28.86 -12.34 -21.44
N SER A 205 -30.05 -12.35 -20.82
CA SER A 205 -30.35 -11.44 -19.71
C SER A 205 -29.42 -11.66 -18.51
N ILE A 206 -29.01 -10.57 -17.87
CA ILE A 206 -28.25 -10.61 -16.61
C ILE A 206 -29.26 -10.72 -15.45
N GLU A 207 -29.05 -11.64 -14.53
CA GLU A 207 -29.87 -11.75 -13.33
C GLU A 207 -29.29 -10.88 -12.21
N ILE A 208 -30.15 -10.06 -11.61
CA ILE A 208 -29.84 -9.23 -10.46
C ILE A 208 -30.53 -9.82 -9.24
N ASN A 209 -29.75 -10.06 -8.20
CA ASN A 209 -30.19 -10.38 -6.86
C ASN A 209 -29.88 -9.19 -5.94
N LEU A 210 -30.82 -8.24 -5.85
CA LEU A 210 -30.66 -6.98 -5.14
C LEU A 210 -30.96 -7.14 -3.64
N SER A 211 -30.01 -6.78 -2.78
CA SER A 211 -30.14 -6.76 -1.32
C SER A 211 -31.12 -5.66 -0.89
N SER A 212 -32.17 -6.03 -0.16
CA SER A 212 -33.26 -5.14 0.25
C SER A 212 -33.63 -5.34 1.71
N SER A 213 -33.82 -4.24 2.44
CA SER A 213 -34.39 -4.25 3.80
C SER A 213 -35.93 -4.24 3.81
N ASN A 214 -36.59 -4.14 2.65
CA ASN A 214 -38.04 -4.14 2.55
C ASN A 214 -38.55 -5.52 2.11
N PRO A 215 -39.24 -6.29 2.97
CA PRO A 215 -39.70 -7.64 2.64
C PRO A 215 -41.03 -7.68 1.88
N SER A 216 -41.65 -6.54 1.56
CA SER A 216 -43.00 -6.51 0.99
C SER A 216 -43.02 -7.00 -0.47
N PRO A 217 -43.97 -7.87 -0.86
CA PRO A 217 -44.11 -8.42 -2.23
C PRO A 217 -44.81 -7.47 -3.22
N THR A 218 -45.09 -6.23 -2.80
CA THR A 218 -45.92 -5.30 -3.57
C THR A 218 -45.15 -4.51 -4.63
N PHE A 219 -43.84 -4.66 -4.72
CA PHE A 219 -42.97 -3.87 -5.59
C PHE A 219 -42.95 -4.42 -7.02
N ASN A 220 -42.58 -3.58 -7.97
CA ASN A 220 -42.40 -3.87 -9.38
C ASN A 220 -41.04 -3.33 -9.80
N VAL A 221 -40.46 -3.91 -10.85
CA VAL A 221 -39.22 -3.42 -11.45
C VAL A 221 -39.56 -2.32 -12.45
N TYR A 222 -38.83 -1.21 -12.37
CA TYR A 222 -38.87 -0.12 -13.33
C TYR A 222 -37.48 0.12 -13.89
N TYR A 223 -37.43 0.52 -15.16
CA TYR A 223 -36.23 0.94 -15.87
C TYR A 223 -36.39 2.39 -16.30
N LEU A 224 -35.38 3.22 -16.05
CA LEU A 224 -35.42 4.62 -16.46
C LEU A 224 -35.00 4.74 -17.93
N ASP A 225 -35.96 5.04 -18.80
CA ASP A 225 -35.67 5.44 -20.18
C ASP A 225 -35.20 6.91 -20.15
N GLN A 226 -33.88 7.09 -20.23
CA GLN A 226 -33.23 8.40 -20.09
C GLN A 226 -33.45 9.30 -21.31
N ASP A 227 -33.72 8.72 -22.49
CA ASP A 227 -34.02 9.45 -23.72
C ASP A 227 -35.39 10.11 -23.65
N ASN A 228 -36.39 9.34 -23.18
CA ASN A 228 -37.77 9.81 -23.03
C ASN A 228 -38.02 10.46 -21.66
N LYS A 229 -37.10 10.33 -20.71
CA LYS A 229 -37.20 10.78 -19.31
C LYS A 229 -38.40 10.17 -18.59
N GLU A 230 -38.65 8.89 -18.83
CA GLU A 230 -39.82 8.18 -18.32
C GLU A 230 -39.43 6.83 -17.72
N TRP A 231 -40.11 6.42 -16.63
CA TRP A 231 -39.95 5.10 -16.07
C TRP A 231 -40.81 4.07 -16.82
N VAL A 232 -40.18 3.00 -17.27
CA VAL A 232 -40.83 1.87 -17.95
C VAL A 232 -41.01 0.73 -16.96
N ASN A 233 -42.25 0.35 -16.67
CA ASN A 233 -42.55 -0.81 -15.83
C ASN A 233 -42.15 -2.11 -16.54
N LYS A 234 -41.26 -2.89 -15.92
CA LYS A 234 -40.73 -4.17 -16.43
C LYS A 234 -41.38 -5.41 -15.80
N GLY A 235 -42.35 -5.22 -14.91
CA GLY A 235 -43.12 -6.28 -14.27
C GLY A 235 -42.80 -6.46 -12.79
N LYS A 236 -43.08 -7.66 -12.26
CA LYS A 236 -42.88 -7.99 -10.84
C LYS A 236 -41.46 -8.46 -10.58
N ASP A 237 -40.90 -8.04 -9.45
CA ASP A 237 -39.72 -8.70 -8.89
C ASP A 237 -40.11 -10.00 -8.15
N ASN A 238 -39.11 -10.84 -7.88
CA ASN A 238 -39.27 -12.01 -7.02
C ASN A 238 -38.58 -11.75 -5.68
N ILE A 239 -39.13 -12.27 -4.58
CA ILE A 239 -38.53 -12.14 -3.25
C ILE A 239 -38.03 -13.49 -2.78
N ILE A 240 -36.75 -13.57 -2.48
CA ILE A 240 -36.12 -14.70 -1.81
C ILE A 240 -35.81 -14.26 -0.37
N SER A 241 -36.48 -14.86 0.62
CA SER A 241 -36.17 -14.59 2.03
C SER A 241 -34.88 -15.33 2.40
N ALA A 242 -33.85 -14.61 2.84
CA ALA A 242 -32.69 -15.22 3.50
C ALA A 242 -33.20 -16.03 4.71
N GLN A 243 -32.85 -17.33 4.79
CA GLN A 243 -33.16 -18.11 5.99
C GLN A 243 -32.37 -17.53 7.17
N PRO A 244 -32.81 -17.72 8.43
CA PRO A 244 -32.04 -17.29 9.60
C PRO A 244 -30.64 -17.92 9.67
N GLU A 245 -30.44 -19.07 9.03
CA GLU A 245 -29.14 -19.71 8.83
C GLU A 245 -28.26 -19.01 7.77
N ASP A 246 -28.84 -18.17 6.90
CA ASP A 246 -28.11 -17.37 5.89
C ASP A 246 -27.69 -15.97 6.40
N GLN A 247 -28.10 -15.59 7.62
CA GLN A 247 -27.76 -14.29 8.22
C GLN A 247 -26.55 -14.32 9.16
N LEU A 248 -25.78 -15.40 9.12
CA LEU A 248 -24.41 -15.47 9.63
C LEU A 248 -23.47 -15.98 8.54
N VAL A 249 -23.46 -15.32 7.37
CA VAL A 249 -22.19 -15.24 6.64
C VAL A 249 -21.33 -14.22 7.37
N GLN A 250 -20.78 -14.61 8.52
CA GLN A 250 -19.40 -14.20 8.75
C GLN A 250 -18.69 -14.74 7.51
N LEU A 251 -18.18 -13.88 6.62
CA LEU A 251 -17.16 -14.34 5.69
C LEU A 251 -16.12 -15.00 6.59
N SER A 252 -16.09 -16.32 6.56
CA SER A 252 -15.14 -17.12 7.30
C SER A 252 -13.76 -16.59 6.91
N SER A 253 -12.78 -16.72 7.81
CA SER A 253 -11.39 -16.37 7.45
C SER A 253 -10.95 -17.09 6.15
N GLU A 254 -11.60 -18.20 5.82
CA GLU A 254 -11.46 -18.99 4.60
C GLU A 254 -12.04 -18.26 3.36
N GLU A 255 -13.20 -17.60 3.44
CA GLU A 255 -13.76 -16.83 2.31
C GLU A 255 -12.98 -15.54 2.03
N ILE A 256 -12.52 -14.84 3.08
CA ILE A 256 -11.58 -13.70 2.91
C ILE A 256 -10.30 -14.19 2.24
N GLN A 257 -9.84 -15.38 2.60
CA GLN A 257 -8.64 -15.99 2.03
C GLN A 257 -8.83 -16.42 0.56
N MET A 258 -10.07 -16.58 0.11
CA MET A 258 -10.44 -16.91 -1.28
C MET A 258 -10.68 -15.67 -2.17
N GLN A 259 -10.68 -14.45 -1.61
CA GLN A 259 -10.79 -13.22 -2.40
C GLN A 259 -9.63 -13.09 -3.40
N PRO A 260 -9.86 -12.71 -4.67
CA PRO A 260 -8.84 -12.67 -5.70
C PRO A 260 -7.58 -11.87 -5.30
N GLU A 261 -7.75 -10.67 -4.72
CA GLU A 261 -6.60 -9.85 -4.29
C GLU A 261 -5.85 -10.48 -3.11
N VAL A 262 -6.57 -11.16 -2.21
CA VAL A 262 -5.97 -11.86 -1.06
C VAL A 262 -5.23 -13.11 -1.54
N VAL A 263 -5.78 -13.86 -2.49
CA VAL A 263 -5.13 -15.03 -3.11
C VAL A 263 -3.86 -14.60 -3.85
N GLU A 264 -3.89 -13.50 -4.59
CA GLU A 264 -2.71 -12.95 -5.27
C GLU A 264 -1.64 -12.51 -4.26
N CYS A 265 -2.05 -11.79 -3.21
CA CYS A 265 -1.14 -11.34 -2.16
C CYS A 265 -0.53 -12.54 -1.39
N ASN A 266 -1.32 -13.60 -1.14
CA ASN A 266 -0.84 -14.85 -0.54
C ASN A 266 0.21 -15.55 -1.41
N LYS A 267 -0.02 -15.60 -2.73
CA LYS A 267 0.97 -16.15 -3.69
C LYS A 267 2.26 -15.34 -3.68
N LEU A 268 2.16 -14.01 -3.66
CA LEU A 268 3.32 -13.13 -3.59
C LEU A 268 4.13 -13.32 -2.30
N VAL A 269 3.47 -13.34 -1.12
CA VAL A 269 4.12 -13.60 0.18
C VAL A 269 4.81 -14.97 0.18
N SER A 270 4.16 -16.00 -0.36
CA SER A 270 4.73 -17.35 -0.48
C SER A 270 5.99 -17.37 -1.35
N GLN A 271 5.94 -16.68 -2.50
CA GLN A 271 7.08 -16.58 -3.41
C GLN A 271 8.25 -15.81 -2.77
N LEU A 272 7.98 -14.67 -2.13
CA LEU A 272 8.99 -13.86 -1.46
C LEU A 272 9.64 -14.59 -0.27
N THR A 273 8.88 -15.42 0.44
CA THR A 273 9.41 -16.26 1.53
C THR A 273 10.41 -17.27 0.98
N LYS A 274 10.08 -17.95 -0.12
CA LYS A 274 10.99 -18.91 -0.78
C LYS A 274 12.24 -18.23 -1.34
N ASP A 275 12.08 -17.06 -1.95
CA ASP A 275 13.20 -16.25 -2.44
C ASP A 275 14.13 -15.84 -1.29
N LYS A 276 13.58 -15.38 -0.17
CA LYS A 276 14.33 -15.01 1.03
C LYS A 276 15.13 -16.19 1.57
N GLU A 277 14.53 -17.38 1.67
CA GLU A 277 15.22 -18.60 2.14
C GLU A 277 16.37 -18.98 1.20
N THR A 278 16.16 -18.86 -0.11
CA THR A 278 17.19 -19.12 -1.12
C THR A 278 18.38 -18.16 -0.94
N ILE A 279 18.11 -16.85 -0.83
CA ILE A 279 19.17 -15.85 -0.62
C ILE A 279 19.84 -16.01 0.76
N ALA A 280 19.11 -16.43 1.80
CA ALA A 280 19.70 -16.71 3.11
C ALA A 280 20.76 -17.82 3.03
N ALA A 281 20.49 -18.88 2.27
CA ALA A 281 21.46 -19.95 2.04
C ALA A 281 22.68 -19.45 1.25
N GLU A 282 22.48 -18.59 0.25
CA GLU A 282 23.58 -17.96 -0.49
C GLU A 282 24.45 -17.04 0.39
N VAL A 283 23.83 -16.29 1.33
CA VAL A 283 24.56 -15.49 2.33
C VAL A 283 25.39 -16.38 3.24
N GLN A 284 24.84 -17.49 3.73
CA GLN A 284 25.57 -18.43 4.58
C GLN A 284 26.79 -19.01 3.86
N GLU A 285 26.63 -19.41 2.60
CA GLU A 285 27.74 -19.91 1.80
C GLU A 285 28.78 -18.80 1.53
N ALA A 286 28.35 -17.57 1.23
CA ALA A 286 29.27 -16.44 1.04
C ALA A 286 30.10 -16.16 2.31
N VAL A 287 29.45 -16.12 3.49
CA VAL A 287 30.13 -15.93 4.78
C VAL A 287 31.12 -17.07 5.05
N LYS A 288 30.72 -18.32 4.83
CA LYS A 288 31.60 -19.49 4.97
C LYS A 288 32.83 -19.38 4.07
N GLN A 289 32.66 -18.97 2.82
CA GLN A 289 33.77 -18.78 1.89
C GLN A 289 34.70 -17.63 2.31
N THR A 290 34.16 -16.54 2.86
CA THR A 290 34.96 -15.46 3.45
C THR A 290 35.77 -15.97 4.64
N ASP A 291 35.16 -16.73 5.55
CA ASP A 291 35.82 -17.24 6.75
C ASP A 291 36.90 -18.29 6.42
N LEU A 292 36.64 -19.16 5.44
CA LEU A 292 37.67 -20.06 4.89
C LEU A 292 38.84 -19.26 4.31
N THR A 293 38.55 -18.22 3.51
CA THR A 293 39.59 -17.36 2.96
C THR A 293 40.36 -16.65 4.07
N ARG A 294 39.71 -16.16 5.14
CA ARG A 294 40.38 -15.55 6.30
C ARG A 294 41.31 -16.52 7.02
N ALA A 295 40.92 -17.78 7.15
CA ALA A 295 41.73 -18.82 7.77
C ALA A 295 43.00 -19.15 6.96
N GLU A 296 42.97 -18.93 5.64
CA GLU A 296 44.11 -19.12 4.73
C GLU A 296 45.11 -17.94 4.72
N LYS A 297 45.02 -17.01 5.69
CA LYS A 297 45.92 -15.86 5.79
C LYS A 297 47.39 -16.33 5.79
N PRO A 298 48.23 -15.88 4.83
CA PRO A 298 49.64 -16.22 4.82
C PRO A 298 50.34 -15.77 6.11
N ASN A 299 51.20 -16.64 6.65
CA ASN A 299 52.00 -16.31 7.82
C ASN A 299 53.09 -15.29 7.46
N GLU A 300 53.13 -14.19 8.19
CA GLU A 300 54.15 -13.16 8.01
C GLU A 300 55.52 -13.66 8.52
N PRO A 301 56.58 -13.66 7.69
CA PRO A 301 57.92 -14.05 8.13
C PRO A 301 58.45 -13.06 9.15
N LYS A 302 58.93 -13.54 10.30
CA LYS A 302 59.57 -12.68 11.30
C LYS A 302 61.05 -12.52 10.99
N ARG A 303 61.54 -11.29 11.09
CA ARG A 303 62.98 -11.00 11.08
C ARG A 303 63.54 -11.29 12.46
N VAL A 304 64.66 -12.00 12.54
CA VAL A 304 65.37 -12.20 13.80
C VAL A 304 65.74 -10.87 14.43
N ASN A 305 65.45 -10.71 15.71
CA ASN A 305 66.02 -9.64 16.52
C ASN A 305 67.37 -10.09 17.08
N GLU A 306 68.45 -9.44 16.66
CA GLU A 306 69.83 -9.78 17.07
C GLU A 306 70.08 -9.60 18.58
N ASN A 307 69.23 -8.83 19.27
CA ASN A 307 69.30 -8.66 20.73
C ASN A 307 68.59 -9.77 21.51
N ASN A 308 67.78 -10.59 20.83
CA ASN A 308 67.02 -11.66 21.44
C ASN A 308 67.76 -13.00 21.30
N TYR A 309 67.51 -13.90 22.24
CA TYR A 309 68.07 -15.24 22.19
C TYR A 309 67.34 -16.11 21.18
N SER A 310 68.08 -16.89 20.40
CA SER A 310 67.52 -17.79 19.38
C SER A 310 68.23 -19.14 19.34
N PHE A 311 67.49 -20.20 19.08
CA PHE A 311 68.01 -21.54 18.82
C PHE A 311 68.11 -21.79 17.32
N ASP A 312 69.26 -22.31 16.86
CA ASP A 312 69.45 -22.72 15.48
C ASP A 312 69.27 -24.25 15.42
N LEU A 313 68.13 -24.70 14.92
CA LEU A 313 67.75 -26.11 14.87
C LEU A 313 67.38 -26.48 13.43
N SER A 314 67.96 -27.56 12.94
CA SER A 314 67.55 -28.19 11.68
C SER A 314 66.26 -28.96 11.90
N VAL A 315 65.20 -28.58 11.19
CA VAL A 315 63.87 -29.21 11.30
C VAL A 315 63.62 -30.09 10.07
N ASP A 316 63.09 -31.30 10.28
CA ASP A 316 62.69 -32.19 9.18
C ASP A 316 61.44 -31.62 8.48
N PRO A 317 61.50 -31.29 7.18
CA PRO A 317 60.36 -30.81 6.42
C PRO A 317 59.17 -31.79 6.35
N SER A 318 59.41 -33.08 6.62
CA SER A 318 58.37 -34.12 6.65
C SER A 318 57.50 -34.04 7.90
N GLU A 319 58.08 -33.58 9.01
CA GLU A 319 57.39 -33.41 10.30
C GLU A 319 56.75 -32.03 10.42
N PHE A 320 57.33 -31.01 9.77
CA PHE A 320 56.82 -29.63 9.77
C PHE A 320 56.73 -29.05 8.35
N PRO A 321 55.77 -29.50 7.52
CA PRO A 321 55.64 -29.07 6.13
C PRO A 321 55.49 -27.55 5.96
N GLU A 322 54.92 -26.85 6.92
CA GLU A 322 54.78 -25.39 6.91
C GLU A 322 56.11 -24.64 7.06
N LEU A 323 57.13 -25.29 7.63
CA LEU A 323 58.48 -24.72 7.81
C LEU A 323 59.39 -24.97 6.60
N SER A 324 58.97 -25.84 5.67
CA SER A 324 59.72 -26.15 4.43
C SER A 324 59.97 -24.94 3.53
N SER A 325 59.11 -23.92 3.62
CA SER A 325 59.27 -22.65 2.89
C SER A 325 60.31 -21.71 3.51
N TYR A 326 60.82 -22.03 4.71
CA TYR A 326 61.71 -21.19 5.50
C TYR A 326 63.10 -21.83 5.67
N LYS A 327 63.86 -21.88 4.57
CA LYS A 327 65.27 -22.32 4.61
C LYS A 327 66.09 -21.37 5.49
N GLY A 328 66.79 -21.91 6.51
CA GLY A 328 67.59 -21.11 7.46
C GLY A 328 66.77 -20.49 8.60
N VAL A 329 65.63 -21.08 8.96
CA VAL A 329 64.83 -20.68 10.13
C VAL A 329 65.60 -20.87 11.43
N VAL A 330 65.57 -19.87 12.29
CA VAL A 330 65.99 -19.97 13.69
C VAL A 330 64.78 -19.73 14.59
N PHE A 331 64.82 -20.25 15.80
CA PHE A 331 63.73 -20.15 16.76
C PHE A 331 64.05 -19.15 17.85
N GLU A 332 63.48 -17.95 17.74
CA GLU A 332 63.65 -16.87 18.71
C GLU A 332 62.80 -17.14 19.95
N VAL A 333 63.37 -16.94 21.15
CA VAL A 333 62.66 -17.11 22.42
C VAL A 333 61.52 -16.11 22.53
N SER A 334 60.33 -16.59 22.88
CA SER A 334 59.15 -15.74 23.00
C SER A 334 59.32 -14.73 24.14
N PRO A 335 58.97 -13.44 23.95
CA PRO A 335 58.93 -12.47 25.04
C PRO A 335 57.99 -12.85 26.20
N GLU A 336 57.04 -13.74 25.94
CA GLU A 336 56.11 -14.27 26.95
C GLU A 336 56.73 -15.39 27.79
N GLU A 337 57.89 -15.92 27.40
CA GLU A 337 58.59 -16.98 28.10
C GLU A 337 59.33 -16.44 29.34
N LYS A 338 58.58 -16.28 30.43
CA LYS A 338 59.09 -15.72 31.69
C LYS A 338 60.07 -16.64 32.40
N SER A 339 60.10 -17.94 32.07
CA SER A 339 61.00 -18.91 32.69
C SER A 339 62.37 -18.99 32.01
N PHE A 340 62.57 -18.24 30.92
CA PHE A 340 63.80 -18.26 30.16
C PHE A 340 65.01 -17.69 30.93
N ASN A 341 66.13 -18.39 30.85
CA ASN A 341 67.42 -17.96 31.41
C ASN A 341 68.53 -18.22 30.37
N SER A 342 69.34 -17.19 30.07
CA SER A 342 70.41 -17.27 29.07
C SER A 342 71.52 -18.28 29.39
N GLN A 343 71.62 -18.74 30.64
CA GLN A 343 72.55 -19.81 31.03
C GLN A 343 72.28 -21.14 30.30
N VAL A 344 71.09 -21.32 29.72
CA VAL A 344 70.76 -22.48 28.86
C VAL A 344 71.77 -22.68 27.72
N PHE A 345 72.34 -21.61 27.18
CA PHE A 345 73.33 -21.64 26.09
C PHE A 345 74.73 -22.05 26.55
N GLN A 346 74.99 -22.15 27.86
CA GLN A 346 76.26 -22.62 28.41
C GLN A 346 76.26 -24.15 28.64
N VAL A 347 75.12 -24.81 28.39
CA VAL A 347 74.94 -26.25 28.60
C VAL A 347 74.99 -26.96 27.25
N GLU A 348 75.84 -27.97 27.14
CA GLU A 348 75.82 -28.91 26.00
C GLU A 348 74.72 -29.96 26.24
N TRP A 349 73.65 -29.90 25.46
CA TRP A 349 72.47 -30.77 25.56
C TRP A 349 72.64 -32.04 24.74
N SER A 350 72.05 -33.16 25.18
CA SER A 350 72.13 -34.44 24.46
C SER A 350 71.03 -34.64 23.42
N ASP A 351 69.91 -33.93 23.56
CA ASP A 351 68.78 -33.98 22.62
C ASP A 351 68.01 -32.65 22.62
N ALA A 352 67.41 -32.31 21.47
CA ALA A 352 66.57 -31.13 21.28
C ALA A 352 65.37 -31.51 20.39
N GLN A 353 64.17 -31.32 20.92
CA GLN A 353 62.92 -31.62 20.23
C GLN A 353 62.09 -30.36 20.08
N ILE A 354 61.41 -30.23 18.95
CA ILE A 354 60.46 -29.15 18.71
C ILE A 354 59.05 -29.72 18.57
N SER A 355 58.07 -29.09 19.19
CA SER A 355 56.66 -29.43 19.05
C SER A 355 55.84 -28.19 18.73
N LYS A 356 54.78 -28.37 17.93
CA LYS A 356 53.82 -27.32 17.59
C LYS A 356 52.81 -27.16 18.72
N ASN A 357 52.47 -25.91 19.05
CA ASN A 357 51.37 -25.61 19.97
C ASN A 357 50.13 -25.20 19.14
N ASP A 358 48.91 -25.53 19.59
CA ASP A 358 47.67 -25.47 18.79
C ASP A 358 47.23 -24.02 18.42
N GLU A 359 47.95 -22.99 18.90
CA GLU A 359 47.66 -21.58 18.68
C GLU A 359 48.77 -20.83 17.90
N GLY A 360 48.66 -20.83 16.57
CA GLY A 360 49.40 -19.91 15.70
C GLY A 360 50.87 -20.26 15.40
N ASN A 361 51.73 -19.25 15.36
CA ASN A 361 53.14 -19.34 14.92
C ASN A 361 54.12 -19.61 16.09
N HIS A 362 53.67 -20.36 17.11
CA HIS A 362 54.41 -20.64 18.34
C HIS A 362 54.79 -22.13 18.41
N TYR A 363 56.03 -22.39 18.82
CA TYR A 363 56.59 -23.72 18.99
C TYR A 363 57.17 -23.85 20.39
N GLU A 364 57.32 -25.08 20.85
CA GLU A 364 58.03 -25.39 22.09
C GLU A 364 59.29 -26.17 21.76
N ILE A 365 60.43 -25.66 22.21
CA ILE A 365 61.69 -26.40 22.15
C ILE A 365 61.92 -27.04 23.51
N THR A 366 62.10 -28.36 23.52
CA THR A 366 62.47 -29.14 24.70
C THR A 366 63.91 -29.62 24.56
N LEU A 367 64.78 -29.17 25.46
CA LEU A 367 66.18 -29.58 25.56
C LEU A 367 66.35 -30.61 26.68
N THR A 368 67.08 -31.69 26.41
CA THR A 368 67.27 -32.80 27.36
C THR A 368 68.74 -33.12 27.61
N LYS A 369 69.13 -33.26 28.88
CA LYS A 369 70.46 -33.74 29.32
C LYS A 369 70.33 -34.63 30.55
N GLY A 370 70.42 -35.95 30.38
CA GLY A 370 70.15 -36.92 31.44
C GLY A 370 68.70 -36.78 31.96
N ASN A 371 68.54 -36.49 33.25
CA ASN A 371 67.22 -36.25 33.87
C ASN A 371 66.75 -34.78 33.79
N ARG A 372 67.59 -33.85 33.33
CA ARG A 372 67.22 -32.42 33.19
C ARG A 372 66.49 -32.22 31.87
N LYS A 373 65.31 -31.60 31.93
CA LYS A 373 64.52 -31.17 30.78
C LYS A 373 64.15 -29.70 30.94
N GLU A 374 64.35 -28.92 29.90
CA GLU A 374 63.96 -27.50 29.85
C GLU A 374 63.17 -27.26 28.58
N THR A 375 62.00 -26.63 28.74
CA THR A 375 61.07 -26.36 27.65
C THR A 375 60.86 -24.85 27.55
N TYR A 376 60.98 -24.31 26.34
CA TYR A 376 60.84 -22.89 26.08
C TYR A 376 59.90 -22.63 24.91
N LYS A 377 59.02 -21.65 25.07
CA LYS A 377 58.21 -21.13 23.96
C LYS A 377 59.07 -20.29 23.02
N VAL A 378 59.01 -20.60 21.74
CA VAL A 378 59.80 -19.97 20.68
C VAL A 378 58.97 -19.67 19.44
N MET A 379 59.50 -18.80 18.57
CA MET A 379 58.88 -18.41 17.31
C MET A 379 59.89 -18.50 16.16
N PRO A 380 59.48 -18.97 14.97
CA PRO A 380 60.38 -19.03 13.81
C PRO A 380 60.70 -17.61 13.33
N ALA A 381 61.98 -17.36 13.05
CA ALA A 381 62.51 -16.11 12.54
C ALA A 381 63.64 -16.35 11.54
N LEU A 382 63.83 -15.44 10.58
CA LEU A 382 64.81 -15.56 9.50
C LEU A 382 65.86 -14.46 9.53
N LYS A 383 67.04 -14.77 9.01
CA LYS A 383 68.19 -13.85 8.91
C LYS A 383 68.46 -13.44 7.45
N GLY A 384 69.09 -12.27 7.29
CA GLY A 384 69.77 -11.87 6.06
C GLY A 384 68.97 -12.04 4.75
N GLN A 385 69.53 -12.79 3.81
CA GLN A 385 68.95 -13.01 2.48
C GLN A 385 67.74 -13.95 2.51
N ASP A 386 67.70 -14.91 3.44
CA ASP A 386 66.58 -15.85 3.58
C ASP A 386 65.32 -15.12 4.06
N PHE A 387 65.46 -14.16 4.98
CA PHE A 387 64.36 -13.25 5.34
C PHE A 387 63.85 -12.46 4.14
N LYS A 388 64.75 -11.85 3.34
CA LYS A 388 64.35 -11.07 2.15
C LYS A 388 63.62 -11.94 1.12
N ASN A 389 64.06 -13.17 0.90
CA ASN A 389 63.44 -14.10 -0.03
C ASN A 389 62.07 -14.57 0.47
N ALA A 390 61.96 -14.96 1.74
CA ALA A 390 60.70 -15.36 2.36
C ALA A 390 59.70 -14.20 2.42
N TYR A 391 60.16 -12.98 2.71
CA TYR A 391 59.32 -11.79 2.75
C TYR A 391 58.75 -11.44 1.38
N ARG A 392 59.54 -11.53 0.31
CA ARG A 392 59.05 -11.36 -1.07
C ARG A 392 58.04 -12.43 -1.47
N ALA A 393 58.29 -13.69 -1.14
CA ALA A 393 57.33 -14.78 -1.38
C ALA A 393 56.04 -14.60 -0.55
N PHE A 394 56.15 -14.05 0.66
CA PHE A 394 55.02 -13.64 1.47
C PHE A 394 54.26 -12.48 0.83
N GLU A 395 54.92 -11.41 0.37
CA GLU A 395 54.27 -10.27 -0.29
C GLU A 395 53.44 -10.70 -1.51
N GLU A 396 53.97 -11.59 -2.35
CA GLU A 396 53.26 -12.13 -3.51
C GLU A 396 52.02 -12.94 -3.09
N LYS A 397 52.15 -13.86 -2.14
CA LYS A 397 51.03 -14.66 -1.62
C LYS A 397 50.02 -13.80 -0.87
N PHE A 398 50.49 -12.78 -0.15
CA PHE A 398 49.66 -11.86 0.61
C PHE A 398 48.87 -10.94 -0.32
N ASP A 399 49.45 -10.46 -1.42
CA ASP A 399 48.72 -9.69 -2.44
C ASP A 399 47.61 -10.53 -3.10
N GLN A 400 47.90 -11.79 -3.44
CA GLN A 400 46.89 -12.74 -3.95
C GLN A 400 45.76 -12.98 -2.93
N TYR A 401 46.14 -13.23 -1.67
CA TYR A 401 45.20 -13.36 -0.56
C TYR A 401 44.33 -12.11 -0.39
N GLN A 402 44.91 -10.92 -0.41
CA GLN A 402 44.19 -9.66 -0.25
C GLN A 402 43.18 -9.43 -1.37
N LYS A 403 43.56 -9.71 -2.63
CA LYS A 403 42.65 -9.65 -3.78
C LYS A 403 41.48 -10.61 -3.61
N GLN A 404 41.75 -11.88 -3.31
CA GLN A 404 40.72 -12.88 -3.09
C GLN A 404 39.80 -12.51 -1.93
N LEU A 405 40.36 -12.08 -0.79
CA LEU A 405 39.60 -11.66 0.38
C LEU A 405 38.70 -10.46 0.04
N THR A 406 39.21 -9.48 -0.70
CA THR A 406 38.42 -8.31 -1.13
C THR A 406 37.23 -8.74 -1.99
N THR A 407 37.43 -9.60 -2.98
CA THR A 407 36.34 -10.13 -3.82
C THR A 407 35.30 -10.90 -3.01
N ARG A 408 35.72 -11.69 -2.00
CA ARG A 408 34.80 -12.41 -1.11
C ARG A 408 34.00 -11.46 -0.23
N LEU A 409 34.64 -10.44 0.34
CA LEU A 409 33.96 -9.40 1.13
C LEU A 409 32.94 -8.62 0.30
N GLU A 410 33.26 -8.27 -0.95
CA GLU A 410 32.32 -7.62 -1.87
C GLU A 410 31.13 -8.52 -2.21
N THR A 411 31.38 -9.80 -2.47
CA THR A 411 30.32 -10.80 -2.74
C THR A 411 29.41 -10.98 -1.51
N GLU A 412 30.00 -11.10 -0.33
CA GLU A 412 29.28 -11.20 0.94
C GLU A 412 28.43 -9.96 1.19
N ALA A 413 28.98 -8.76 0.99
CA ALA A 413 28.26 -7.51 1.15
C ALA A 413 27.09 -7.40 0.17
N LYS A 414 27.30 -7.76 -1.10
CA LYS A 414 26.26 -7.78 -2.14
C LYS A 414 25.13 -8.74 -1.76
N LYS A 415 25.46 -9.97 -1.34
CA LYS A 415 24.45 -10.97 -0.92
C LYS A 415 23.69 -10.55 0.33
N LYS A 416 24.35 -9.90 1.29
CA LYS A 416 23.69 -9.32 2.46
C LYS A 416 22.73 -8.18 2.07
N ALA A 417 23.09 -7.34 1.12
CA ALA A 417 22.21 -6.29 0.61
C ALA A 417 21.00 -6.87 -0.13
N GLU A 418 21.20 -7.86 -1.03
CA GLU A 418 20.12 -8.60 -1.69
C GLU A 418 19.16 -9.24 -0.67
N TYR A 419 19.70 -9.82 0.40
CA TYR A 419 18.90 -10.38 1.49
C TYR A 419 18.07 -9.33 2.22
N GLN A 420 18.64 -8.15 2.50
CA GLN A 420 17.91 -7.04 3.13
C GLN A 420 16.76 -6.52 2.26
N GLU A 421 16.97 -6.41 0.94
CA GLU A 421 15.89 -6.01 0.02
C GLU A 421 14.77 -7.07 -0.04
N LYS A 422 15.11 -8.37 0.02
CA LYS A 422 14.10 -9.43 0.11
C LYS A 422 13.32 -9.40 1.43
N ILE A 423 13.95 -9.02 2.54
CA ILE A 423 13.26 -8.81 3.81
C ILE A 423 12.28 -7.64 3.69
N ARG A 424 12.72 -6.49 3.18
CA ARG A 424 11.87 -5.31 3.02
C ARG A 424 10.65 -5.61 2.13
N ALA A 425 10.87 -6.23 0.98
CA ALA A 425 9.79 -6.61 0.07
C ALA A 425 8.80 -7.58 0.72
N LEU A 426 9.29 -8.52 1.56
CA LEU A 426 8.42 -9.43 2.30
C LEU A 426 7.62 -8.71 3.39
N GLU A 427 8.23 -7.79 4.14
CA GLU A 427 7.56 -6.97 5.16
C GLU A 427 6.46 -6.10 4.52
N GLU A 428 6.76 -5.43 3.41
CA GLU A 428 5.79 -4.62 2.65
C GLU A 428 4.62 -5.47 2.13
N ALA A 429 4.91 -6.66 1.60
CA ALA A 429 3.88 -7.60 1.14
C ALA A 429 3.01 -8.12 2.30
N GLN A 430 3.61 -8.41 3.46
CA GLN A 430 2.89 -8.82 4.67
C GLN A 430 2.05 -7.68 5.26
N GLU A 431 2.54 -6.44 5.23
CA GLU A 431 1.76 -5.27 5.64
C GLU A 431 0.61 -4.99 4.67
N ARG A 432 0.82 -5.16 3.36
CA ARG A 432 -0.26 -5.08 2.36
C ARG A 432 -1.30 -6.18 2.60
N GLN A 433 -0.87 -7.42 2.81
CA GLN A 433 -1.75 -8.54 3.13
C GLN A 433 -2.57 -8.26 4.40
N LYS A 434 -1.91 -7.76 5.46
CA LYS A 434 -2.57 -7.38 6.71
C LYS A 434 -3.56 -6.24 6.50
N ARG A 435 -3.19 -5.20 5.76
CA ARG A 435 -4.09 -4.07 5.43
C ARG A 435 -5.30 -4.52 4.64
N LEU A 436 -5.12 -5.40 3.65
CA LEU A 436 -6.22 -6.00 2.90
C LEU A 436 -7.13 -6.81 3.84
N PHE A 437 -6.57 -7.69 4.67
CA PHE A 437 -7.35 -8.47 5.63
C PHE A 437 -8.07 -7.59 6.65
N ASP A 438 -7.40 -6.54 7.15
CA ASP A 438 -7.99 -5.53 8.05
C ASP A 438 -9.07 -4.72 7.34
N GLN A 439 -8.92 -4.40 6.05
CA GLN A 439 -9.95 -3.74 5.24
C GLN A 439 -11.17 -4.64 5.07
N TYR A 440 -11.01 -5.90 4.69
CA TYR A 440 -12.13 -6.85 4.61
C TYR A 440 -12.78 -7.08 5.98
N ARG A 441 -11.98 -7.14 7.05
CA ARG A 441 -12.47 -7.26 8.42
C ARG A 441 -13.22 -6.01 8.89
N VAL A 442 -12.71 -4.82 8.60
CA VAL A 442 -13.35 -3.54 8.94
C VAL A 442 -14.63 -3.37 8.13
N ASN A 443 -14.63 -3.71 6.84
CA ASN A 443 -15.86 -3.76 6.04
C ASN A 443 -16.87 -4.74 6.64
N MET A 444 -16.43 -5.92 7.07
CA MET A 444 -17.26 -6.89 7.80
C MET A 444 -17.75 -6.37 9.18
N GLU A 445 -16.91 -5.65 9.93
CA GLU A 445 -17.25 -5.03 11.21
C GLU A 445 -18.16 -3.81 11.02
N LEU A 446 -18.09 -3.09 9.91
CA LEU A 446 -19.04 -2.05 9.50
C LEU A 446 -20.37 -2.67 9.10
N ILE A 447 -20.37 -3.75 8.32
CA ILE A 447 -21.58 -4.49 7.94
C ILE A 447 -22.27 -5.06 9.20
N SER A 448 -21.51 -5.67 10.11
CA SER A 448 -22.04 -6.26 11.35
C SER A 448 -22.26 -5.25 12.49
N GLY A 449 -21.54 -4.13 12.47
CA GLY A 449 -21.66 -3.00 13.38
C GLY A 449 -22.86 -2.14 13.05
N ASN A 450 -23.10 -1.86 11.76
CA ASN A 450 -24.34 -1.27 11.27
C ASN A 450 -25.52 -2.21 11.57
N ALA A 451 -25.35 -3.53 11.43
CA ALA A 451 -26.36 -4.49 11.88
C ALA A 451 -26.60 -4.47 13.42
N LYS A 452 -25.63 -4.02 14.23
CA LYS A 452 -25.78 -3.87 15.69
C LYS A 452 -26.33 -2.51 16.14
N SER A 453 -26.07 -1.42 15.40
CA SER A 453 -26.71 -0.12 15.63
C SER A 453 -28.13 -0.07 15.06
N GLU A 454 -28.40 -0.75 13.96
CA GLU A 454 -29.75 -0.99 13.42
C GLU A 454 -30.54 -2.02 14.26
N GLN A 455 -29.89 -2.84 15.08
CA GLN A 455 -30.58 -3.77 15.99
C GLN A 455 -31.41 -3.09 17.10
N LYS A 456 -31.34 -1.76 17.24
CA LYS A 456 -32.33 -1.00 18.03
C LYS A 456 -33.39 -0.28 17.20
N ILE A 457 -33.25 -0.22 15.87
CA ILE A 457 -34.21 0.40 14.96
C ILE A 457 -34.40 -0.52 13.74
N SER A 458 -35.36 -1.43 13.87
CA SER A 458 -35.91 -2.33 12.85
C SER A 458 -35.23 -3.70 12.68
N VAL A 459 -35.88 -4.72 13.25
CA VAL A 459 -35.83 -6.11 12.77
C VAL A 459 -36.54 -6.13 11.42
N ARG A 460 -35.89 -5.64 10.36
CA ARG A 460 -36.31 -5.85 8.98
C ARG A 460 -35.47 -6.99 8.43
N THR A 461 -36.07 -8.16 8.27
CA THR A 461 -35.45 -9.32 7.61
C THR A 461 -34.88 -8.86 6.26
N LYS A 462 -33.55 -8.92 6.07
CA LYS A 462 -32.96 -8.68 4.75
C LYS A 462 -33.51 -9.73 3.78
N VAL A 463 -34.04 -9.27 2.66
CA VAL A 463 -34.54 -10.10 1.56
C VAL A 463 -33.78 -9.79 0.29
N SER A 464 -33.74 -10.77 -0.60
CA SER A 464 -33.19 -10.66 -1.94
C SER A 464 -34.31 -10.38 -2.94
N ARG A 465 -34.20 -9.30 -3.70
CA ARG A 465 -35.11 -8.95 -4.79
C ARG A 465 -34.50 -9.36 -6.11
N VAL A 466 -35.10 -10.36 -6.76
CA VAL A 466 -34.54 -11.01 -7.95
C VAL A 466 -35.30 -10.60 -9.19
N PHE A 467 -34.58 -10.10 -10.20
CA PHE A 467 -35.11 -9.75 -11.52
C PHE A 467 -34.02 -9.83 -12.59
N SER A 468 -34.44 -9.93 -13.86
CA SER A 468 -33.52 -9.99 -15.00
C SER A 468 -33.50 -8.66 -15.75
N ILE A 469 -32.31 -8.21 -16.15
CA ILE A 469 -32.11 -7.03 -16.98
C ILE A 469 -31.64 -7.44 -18.37
N MET A 470 -32.08 -6.67 -19.38
CA MET A 470 -31.77 -6.91 -20.80
C MET A 470 -31.05 -5.72 -21.44
N SER A 471 -30.79 -4.68 -20.65
CA SER A 471 -30.06 -3.47 -21.05
C SER A 471 -29.33 -2.93 -19.81
N PHE A 472 -28.21 -2.24 -20.02
CA PHE A 472 -27.58 -1.46 -18.96
C PHE A 472 -28.41 -0.20 -18.65
N GLY A 473 -28.20 0.40 -17.48
CA GLY A 473 -28.86 1.63 -17.05
C GLY A 473 -29.35 1.58 -15.61
N VAL A 474 -30.34 2.43 -15.31
CA VAL A 474 -30.90 2.60 -13.98
C VAL A 474 -32.15 1.74 -13.82
N TYR A 475 -32.16 0.94 -12.75
CA TYR A 475 -33.28 0.09 -12.37
C TYR A 475 -33.71 0.38 -10.94
N ASN A 476 -35.01 0.26 -10.69
CA ASN A 476 -35.55 0.44 -9.37
C ASN A 476 -36.64 -0.61 -9.08
N SER A 477 -36.63 -1.18 -7.88
CA SER A 477 -37.74 -1.99 -7.37
C SER A 477 -38.63 -1.09 -6.52
N ASP A 478 -39.75 -0.64 -7.10
CA ASP A 478 -40.64 0.36 -6.50
C ASP A 478 -42.09 -0.10 -6.38
N ARG A 479 -42.83 0.56 -5.49
CA ARG A 479 -44.29 0.63 -5.59
C ARG A 479 -44.72 2.07 -5.78
N THR A 480 -45.80 2.24 -6.52
CA THR A 480 -46.42 3.55 -6.69
C THR A 480 -47.17 3.95 -5.43
N ILE A 481 -46.94 5.19 -5.01
CA ILE A 481 -47.64 5.88 -3.93
C ILE A 481 -48.21 7.20 -4.48
N PRO A 482 -49.09 7.91 -3.76
CA PRO A 482 -49.60 9.20 -4.21
C PRO A 482 -48.47 10.18 -4.54
N ALA A 483 -48.63 11.01 -5.58
CA ALA A 483 -47.60 11.94 -6.04
C ALA A 483 -47.08 12.92 -4.98
N LYS A 484 -47.87 13.21 -3.94
CA LYS A 484 -47.48 14.03 -2.79
C LYS A 484 -47.99 13.36 -1.51
N PRO A 485 -47.37 13.62 -0.34
CA PRO A 485 -47.80 13.05 0.93
C PRO A 485 -49.27 13.32 1.23
N ASN A 486 -49.88 12.40 1.96
CA ASN A 486 -51.17 12.65 2.60
C ASN A 486 -50.94 13.42 3.90
N GLY A 487 -51.91 14.26 4.31
CA GLY A 487 -51.84 14.94 5.59
C GLY A 487 -51.97 16.44 5.48
N GLN A 488 -51.06 17.15 6.16
CA GLN A 488 -51.15 18.59 6.31
C GLN A 488 -50.83 19.30 5.00
N LYS A 489 -51.56 20.38 4.71
CA LYS A 489 -51.32 21.26 3.57
C LYS A 489 -51.21 22.71 4.03
N PHE A 490 -50.18 23.42 3.58
CA PHE A 490 -49.98 24.84 3.86
C PHE A 490 -49.19 25.53 2.74
N MET A 491 -49.17 26.86 2.75
CA MET A 491 -48.31 27.68 1.89
C MET A 491 -46.92 27.78 2.51
N ALA A 492 -45.91 27.23 1.84
CA ALA A 492 -44.52 27.32 2.24
C ALA A 492 -43.85 28.57 1.64
N SER A 493 -43.01 29.24 2.43
CA SER A 493 -42.13 30.32 1.96
C SER A 493 -40.73 30.11 2.53
N PHE A 494 -39.70 30.44 1.76
CA PHE A 494 -38.30 30.22 2.15
C PHE A 494 -37.56 31.55 2.19
N VAL A 495 -36.95 31.85 3.33
CA VAL A 495 -36.16 33.07 3.55
C VAL A 495 -34.83 32.71 4.20
N SER A 496 -33.81 33.55 4.03
CA SER A 496 -32.55 33.39 4.74
C SER A 496 -32.73 33.64 6.24
N ILE A 497 -31.72 33.33 7.04
CA ILE A 497 -31.66 33.72 8.46
C ILE A 497 -31.82 35.23 8.68
N ASN A 498 -31.51 36.04 7.66
CA ASN A 498 -31.66 37.50 7.66
C ASN A 498 -33.03 37.96 7.12
N GLN A 499 -33.97 37.03 6.88
CA GLN A 499 -35.31 37.25 6.34
C GLN A 499 -35.37 37.76 4.90
N GLU A 500 -34.29 37.57 4.13
CA GLU A 500 -34.29 37.87 2.70
C GLU A 500 -34.93 36.71 1.93
N PRO A 501 -35.79 36.97 0.92
CA PRO A 501 -36.36 35.92 0.08
C PRO A 501 -35.29 35.04 -0.56
N LEU A 502 -35.44 33.72 -0.48
CA LEU A 502 -34.55 32.76 -1.12
C LEU A 502 -35.20 32.16 -2.35
N LEU A 503 -34.46 32.20 -3.47
CA LEU A 503 -34.77 31.39 -4.64
C LEU A 503 -34.20 30.00 -4.42
N LEU A 504 -35.07 28.99 -4.40
CA LEU A 504 -34.69 27.59 -4.38
C LEU A 504 -34.76 27.03 -5.80
N GLU A 505 -33.77 26.22 -6.15
CA GLU A 505 -33.80 25.37 -7.34
C GLU A 505 -34.76 24.21 -7.12
N THR A 506 -34.63 23.54 -5.98
CA THR A 506 -35.53 22.47 -5.56
C THR A 506 -35.69 22.45 -4.04
N ALA A 507 -36.86 22.03 -3.57
CA ALA A 507 -37.06 21.60 -2.20
C ALA A 507 -37.52 20.15 -2.22
N GLN A 508 -36.91 19.30 -1.40
CA GLN A 508 -37.23 17.88 -1.35
C GLN A 508 -37.61 17.46 0.06
N LEU A 509 -38.76 16.82 0.18
CA LEU A 509 -39.26 16.27 1.42
C LEU A 509 -38.95 14.77 1.45
N ILE A 510 -38.07 14.39 2.36
CA ILE A 510 -37.75 13.00 2.65
C ILE A 510 -38.61 12.56 3.83
N GLU A 511 -39.40 11.51 3.65
CA GLU A 511 -40.01 10.79 4.77
C GLU A 511 -39.05 9.66 5.16
N LYS A 512 -38.57 9.58 6.41
CA LYS A 512 -37.52 8.60 6.78
C LYS A 512 -38.05 7.17 6.97
N ASN A 513 -39.32 7.03 7.34
CA ASN A 513 -39.92 5.71 7.64
C ASN A 513 -40.35 4.95 6.38
N THR A 514 -40.74 5.69 5.35
CA THR A 514 -41.08 5.24 4.00
C THR A 514 -39.87 5.56 3.12
N ASN A 515 -39.41 4.67 2.24
CA ASN A 515 -38.27 4.99 1.37
C ASN A 515 -38.71 5.90 0.21
N SER A 516 -39.15 7.12 0.54
CA SER A 516 -39.84 8.04 -0.35
C SER A 516 -39.27 9.45 -0.26
N VAL A 517 -39.05 10.04 -1.44
CA VAL A 517 -38.56 11.41 -1.62
C VAL A 517 -39.58 12.15 -2.48
N TYR A 518 -40.08 13.28 -2.01
CA TYR A 518 -41.05 14.10 -2.74
C TYR A 518 -40.41 15.42 -3.16
N ASN A 519 -40.40 15.66 -4.46
CA ASN A 519 -39.90 16.91 -5.03
C ASN A 519 -40.96 18.01 -4.95
N TYR A 520 -40.54 19.24 -4.66
CA TYR A 520 -41.39 20.42 -4.70
C TYR A 520 -40.71 21.50 -5.52
N SER A 521 -41.34 21.86 -6.63
CA SER A 521 -40.98 23.04 -7.40
C SER A 521 -41.51 24.32 -6.75
N SER A 522 -40.97 25.47 -7.16
CA SER A 522 -41.43 26.78 -6.68
C SER A 522 -42.93 27.02 -6.87
N THR A 523 -43.53 26.43 -7.91
CA THR A 523 -44.98 26.54 -8.18
C THR A 523 -45.85 25.71 -7.22
N GLU A 524 -45.25 24.73 -6.54
CA GLU A 524 -45.95 23.82 -5.64
C GLU A 524 -45.88 24.25 -4.17
N PHE A 525 -45.05 25.25 -3.84
CA PHE A 525 -44.91 25.76 -2.47
C PHE A 525 -46.22 26.34 -1.91
N GLU A 526 -47.08 26.91 -2.75
CA GLU A 526 -48.43 27.37 -2.34
C GLU A 526 -49.33 26.23 -1.83
N LYS A 527 -49.01 24.99 -2.20
CA LYS A 527 -49.78 23.80 -1.89
C LYS A 527 -48.90 22.71 -1.26
N PHE A 528 -47.84 23.11 -0.57
CA PHE A 528 -46.90 22.21 0.09
C PHE A 528 -47.65 21.23 1.00
N LYS A 529 -47.27 19.94 0.93
CA LYS A 529 -47.88 18.87 1.72
C LYS A 529 -46.81 18.08 2.48
N MET A 530 -47.17 17.63 3.66
CA MET A 530 -46.36 16.68 4.43
C MET A 530 -47.30 15.84 5.31
N ASP A 531 -46.90 14.60 5.64
CA ASP A 531 -47.58 13.87 6.71
C ASP A 531 -46.94 14.26 8.06
N PRO A 532 -47.63 15.01 8.94
CA PRO A 532 -47.05 15.44 10.22
C PRO A 532 -46.81 14.28 11.21
N LYS A 533 -47.18 13.04 10.85
CA LYS A 533 -46.89 11.85 11.65
C LYS A 533 -45.61 11.13 11.24
N GLU A 534 -45.07 11.47 10.08
CA GLU A 534 -43.85 10.87 9.55
C GLU A 534 -42.61 11.63 10.00
N ASP A 535 -41.47 10.94 10.04
CA ASP A 535 -40.18 11.56 10.29
C ASP A 535 -39.71 12.29 9.02
N ASN A 536 -40.12 13.54 8.90
CA ASN A 536 -39.85 14.37 7.72
C ASN A 536 -38.50 15.11 7.83
N LEU A 537 -37.69 15.03 6.79
CA LEU A 537 -36.53 15.90 6.57
C LEU A 537 -36.79 16.71 5.30
N LEU A 538 -36.81 18.04 5.42
CA LEU A 538 -36.94 18.94 4.27
C LEU A 538 -35.56 19.46 3.89
N LEU A 539 -35.13 19.19 2.67
CA LEU A 539 -33.92 19.72 2.05
C LEU A 539 -34.27 20.87 1.11
N ALA A 540 -33.50 21.95 1.15
CA ALA A 540 -33.67 23.13 0.31
C ALA A 540 -32.35 23.43 -0.40
N ILE A 541 -32.33 23.34 -1.73
CA ILE A 541 -31.14 23.62 -2.53
C ILE A 541 -31.32 24.94 -3.28
N THR A 542 -30.32 25.80 -3.18
CA THR A 542 -30.26 27.03 -3.99
C THR A 542 -29.61 26.75 -5.35
N PRO A 543 -29.87 27.57 -6.39
CA PRO A 543 -29.19 27.46 -7.68
C PRO A 543 -27.65 27.58 -7.63
N SER A 544 -27.10 27.99 -6.49
CA SER A 544 -25.65 28.06 -6.24
C SER A 544 -25.07 26.80 -5.60
N GLY A 545 -25.86 25.73 -5.46
CA GLY A 545 -25.44 24.47 -4.81
C GLY A 545 -25.36 24.55 -3.28
N LYS A 546 -25.79 25.65 -2.65
CA LYS A 546 -25.89 25.71 -1.18
C LYS A 546 -27.11 24.95 -0.70
N LEU A 547 -26.93 24.18 0.37
CA LEU A 547 -27.95 23.35 0.99
C LEU A 547 -28.45 23.98 2.28
N GLY A 548 -29.76 23.86 2.52
CA GLY A 548 -30.41 24.08 3.80
C GLY A 548 -31.23 22.86 4.16
N PHE A 549 -31.44 22.59 5.46
CA PHE A 549 -32.26 21.47 5.90
C PHE A 549 -33.11 21.83 7.12
N PHE A 550 -34.21 21.09 7.29
CA PHE A 550 -35.08 21.11 8.46
C PHE A 550 -35.34 19.68 8.88
N ASP A 551 -34.83 19.32 10.06
CA ASP A 551 -34.93 17.97 10.60
C ASP A 551 -36.35 17.61 11.09
N SER A 552 -36.54 16.34 11.46
CA SER A 552 -37.81 15.84 11.94
C SER A 552 -38.33 16.61 13.15
N GLU A 553 -37.46 17.03 14.09
CA GLU A 553 -37.89 17.77 15.27
C GLU A 553 -38.51 19.12 14.89
N TYR A 554 -37.85 19.85 14.00
CA TYR A 554 -38.38 21.10 13.45
C TYR A 554 -39.68 20.86 12.69
N MET A 555 -39.74 19.86 11.82
CA MET A 555 -40.92 19.59 10.99
C MET A 555 -42.15 19.24 11.84
N HIS A 556 -41.98 18.48 12.94
CA HIS A 556 -43.06 18.18 13.89
C HIS A 556 -43.52 19.40 14.70
N SER A 557 -42.67 20.43 14.85
CA SER A 557 -43.04 21.66 15.57
C SER A 557 -44.03 22.53 14.80
N ILE A 558 -44.18 22.31 13.50
CA ILE A 558 -45.12 23.05 12.66
C ILE A 558 -46.55 22.72 13.09
N SER A 559 -47.33 23.75 13.41
CA SER A 559 -48.71 23.57 13.86
C SER A 559 -49.53 22.79 12.81
N PRO A 560 -50.25 21.71 13.18
CA PRO A 560 -51.08 20.93 12.24
C PRO A 560 -52.21 21.74 11.58
N LYS A 561 -52.52 22.93 12.11
CA LYS A 561 -53.54 23.86 11.59
C LYS A 561 -52.93 25.04 10.81
N ALA A 562 -51.61 25.07 10.64
CA ALA A 562 -50.94 26.13 9.89
C ALA A 562 -51.50 26.17 8.46
N LYS A 563 -51.86 27.39 8.02
CA LYS A 563 -52.23 27.64 6.62
C LYS A 563 -51.05 28.14 5.80
N GLU A 564 -50.06 28.72 6.48
CA GLU A 564 -48.82 29.23 5.93
C GLU A 564 -47.69 28.94 6.93
N HIS A 565 -46.48 28.74 6.41
CA HIS A 565 -45.27 28.57 7.20
C HIS A 565 -44.07 29.17 6.46
N THR A 566 -43.24 29.91 7.18
CA THR A 566 -41.99 30.47 6.64
C THR A 566 -40.80 29.70 7.20
N PHE A 567 -40.07 29.05 6.30
CA PHE A 567 -38.83 28.35 6.57
C PHE A 567 -37.66 29.33 6.54
N HIS A 568 -37.02 29.50 7.71
CA HIS A 568 -35.80 30.29 7.84
C HIS A 568 -34.59 29.41 7.56
N VAL A 569 -34.12 29.44 6.32
CA VAL A 569 -33.09 28.54 5.81
C VAL A 569 -31.72 29.04 6.25
N ASN A 570 -31.03 28.21 7.04
CA ASN A 570 -29.60 28.35 7.27
C ASN A 570 -28.87 27.63 6.13
N LEU A 571 -28.18 28.38 5.27
CA LEU A 571 -27.47 27.81 4.13
C LEU A 571 -26.04 27.44 4.51
N PHE A 572 -25.63 26.24 4.12
CA PHE A 572 -24.26 25.75 4.26
C PHE A 572 -23.70 25.41 2.88
N ASP A 573 -22.41 25.64 2.76
CA ASP A 573 -21.63 25.20 1.62
C ASP A 573 -21.22 23.74 1.87
N VAL A 574 -21.63 22.87 0.95
CA VAL A 574 -21.41 21.43 1.03
C VAL A 574 -20.38 20.94 0.01
N SER A 575 -19.83 21.83 -0.83
CA SER A 575 -18.82 21.51 -1.86
C SER A 575 -17.47 21.03 -1.31
N LYS A 576 -17.28 21.08 0.01
CA LYS A 576 -16.06 20.59 0.67
C LYS A 576 -16.35 19.56 1.74
N MET A 577 -17.61 19.15 1.85
CA MET A 577 -18.05 18.19 2.84
C MET A 577 -17.94 16.79 2.23
N SER A 578 -17.47 15.82 3.00
CA SER A 578 -17.58 14.41 2.61
C SER A 578 -19.03 13.93 2.75
N ARG A 579 -19.39 12.85 2.05
CA ARG A 579 -20.73 12.23 2.18
C ARG A 579 -21.05 11.85 3.62
N GLN A 580 -20.09 11.27 4.35
CA GLN A 580 -20.31 10.90 5.75
C GLN A 580 -20.57 12.12 6.64
N GLU A 581 -19.82 13.21 6.46
CA GLU A 581 -20.06 14.44 7.23
C GLU A 581 -21.45 15.04 6.94
N LEU A 582 -21.93 14.94 5.70
CA LEU A 582 -23.29 15.37 5.36
C LEU A 582 -24.33 14.49 6.05
N ARG A 583 -24.15 13.16 6.03
CA ARG A 583 -25.05 12.22 6.71
C ARG A 583 -25.14 12.49 8.21
N ASP A 584 -24.00 12.61 8.87
CA ASP A 584 -23.92 12.92 10.30
C ASP A 584 -24.65 14.23 10.61
N LYS A 585 -24.51 15.24 9.73
CA LYS A 585 -25.15 16.54 9.88
C LYS A 585 -26.67 16.49 9.70
N LEU A 586 -27.18 15.62 8.83
CA LEU A 586 -28.60 15.43 8.56
C LEU A 586 -29.28 14.41 9.51
N GLY A 587 -28.50 13.83 10.43
CA GLY A 587 -28.98 12.79 11.35
C GLY A 587 -29.39 11.52 10.59
N TYR A 588 -28.52 11.09 9.68
CA TYR A 588 -28.64 9.90 8.85
C TYR A 588 -27.68 8.79 9.28
#